data_AF-A0A434EUL9-F1
#
_entry.id   AF-A0A434EUL9-F1
#
_cell.length_a   1.000
_cell.length_b   1.000
_cell.length_c   1.000
_cell.angle_alpha   90.00
_cell.angle_beta   90.00
_cell.angle_gamma   90.00
#
_symmetry.space_group_name_H-M   'P 1'
#
loop_
_entity.id
_entity.type
_entity.pdbx_description
1 polymer ?
#
loop_
_entity_poly.entity_id
_entity_poly.type
_entity_poly.pdbx_seq_one_letter_code
_entity_poly.pdbx_strand_id
1 'polypeptide(L)'
;MSAEKTRTETDTFGPIEVASDRYWGAQAQRSLGNFKIGWEKQPASIVRALGIVKRAAAEVNMEMKRLDPAIGKAIVDAAQEVIDGKLNDHFPLVVWQTGSGTQSNMNANEVISNRAIEMLGGVMGSKKPVHPNDHVNMSQSSNDTYPTAMHVACAERVAHHLIPALHHLHKALDAKARAFNHIIKIGRTHTQ
;
A
#
# COMPACT_ATOMS: atom_id res chain seq x y z
N MET A 1 26.48 17.97 -9.67
CA MET A 1 25.42 17.04 -9.22
C MET A 1 26.13 15.85 -8.61
N SER A 2 26.06 15.66 -7.30
CA SER A 2 26.63 14.46 -6.66
C SER A 2 25.94 13.24 -7.24
N ALA A 3 26.70 12.24 -7.68
CA ALA A 3 26.12 10.97 -8.11
C ALA A 3 25.22 10.43 -6.99
N GLU A 4 23.95 10.18 -7.29
CA GLU A 4 23.04 9.54 -6.35
C GLU A 4 23.64 8.19 -5.97
N LYS A 5 23.84 7.96 -4.67
CA LYS A 5 24.34 6.68 -4.18
C LYS A 5 23.30 5.60 -4.49
N THR A 6 23.72 4.54 -5.16
CA THR A 6 22.86 3.40 -5.48
C THR A 6 23.25 2.15 -4.69
N ARG A 7 22.34 1.19 -4.65
CA ARG A 7 22.51 -0.17 -4.16
C ARG A 7 22.12 -1.12 -5.29
N THR A 8 22.95 -2.13 -5.53
CA THR A 8 22.60 -3.22 -6.45
C THR A 8 21.57 -4.14 -5.81
N GLU A 9 20.43 -4.29 -6.49
CA GLU A 9 19.40 -5.29 -6.20
C GLU A 9 19.40 -6.35 -7.30
N THR A 10 18.94 -7.56 -6.99
CA THR A 10 18.90 -8.67 -7.96
C THR A 10 17.54 -9.34 -8.01
N ASP A 11 17.13 -9.73 -9.21
CA ASP A 11 16.04 -10.68 -9.45
C ASP A 11 16.50 -11.72 -10.48
N THR A 12 15.59 -12.55 -10.98
CA THR A 12 15.91 -13.59 -11.98
C THR A 12 16.40 -13.03 -13.31
N PHE A 13 16.18 -11.74 -13.59
CA PHE A 13 16.65 -11.08 -14.81
C PHE A 13 18.05 -10.46 -14.63
N GLY A 14 18.63 -10.54 -13.43
CA GLY A 14 19.97 -10.07 -13.11
C GLY A 14 19.98 -8.84 -12.19
N PRO A 15 21.12 -8.14 -12.11
CA PRO A 15 21.26 -6.95 -11.27
C PRO A 15 20.52 -5.72 -11.83
N ILE A 16 20.13 -4.82 -10.95
CA ILE A 16 19.63 -3.47 -11.26
C ILE A 16 19.98 -2.51 -10.12
N GLU A 17 20.31 -1.26 -10.47
CA GLU A 17 20.63 -0.23 -9.49
C GLU A 17 19.38 0.45 -8.94
N VAL A 18 19.28 0.52 -7.62
CA VAL A 18 18.22 1.21 -6.87
C VAL A 18 18.82 2.33 -6.02
N ALA A 19 18.12 3.46 -5.89
CA ALA A 19 18.56 4.54 -5.03
C ALA A 19 18.75 4.05 -3.58
N SER A 20 19.89 4.38 -2.97
CA SER A 20 20.28 3.85 -1.65
C SER A 20 19.36 4.31 -0.51
N ASP A 21 18.69 5.45 -0.69
CA ASP A 21 17.71 6.03 0.23
C ASP A 21 16.28 5.52 -0.01
N ARG A 22 16.11 4.43 -0.78
CA ARG A 22 14.82 3.79 -1.05
C ARG A 22 14.81 2.32 -0.65
N TYR A 23 13.71 1.91 -0.03
CA TYR A 23 13.51 0.53 0.45
C TYR A 23 12.97 -0.44 -0.62
N TRP A 24 12.48 0.02 -1.78
CA TRP A 24 12.03 -0.92 -2.81
C TRP A 24 13.21 -1.70 -3.43
N GLY A 25 12.92 -2.75 -4.18
CA GLY A 25 13.92 -3.69 -4.70
C GLY A 25 13.96 -3.77 -6.22
N ALA A 26 14.49 -4.87 -6.73
CA ALA A 26 14.71 -5.07 -8.16
C ALA A 26 13.41 -5.02 -8.98
N GLN A 27 12.34 -5.68 -8.54
CA GLN A 27 11.12 -5.78 -9.34
C GLN A 27 10.39 -4.45 -9.42
N ALA A 28 10.29 -3.71 -8.30
CA ALA A 28 9.73 -2.36 -8.33
C ALA A 28 10.56 -1.43 -9.22
N GLN A 29 11.90 -1.49 -9.15
CA GLN A 29 12.77 -0.67 -9.99
C GLN A 29 12.61 -0.99 -11.48
N ARG A 30 12.50 -2.28 -11.86
CA ARG A 30 12.20 -2.67 -13.24
C ARG A 30 10.81 -2.21 -13.67
N SER A 31 9.82 -2.33 -12.79
CA SER A 31 8.45 -1.88 -13.10
C SER A 31 8.37 -0.38 -13.35
N LEU A 32 9.16 0.44 -12.63
CA LEU A 32 9.28 1.86 -12.93
C LEU A 32 9.80 2.14 -14.34
N GLY A 33 10.75 1.32 -14.81
CA GLY A 33 11.30 1.42 -16.16
C GLY A 33 10.30 1.00 -17.24
N ASN A 34 9.54 -0.06 -16.96
CA ASN A 34 8.63 -0.69 -17.93
C ASN A 34 7.28 0.04 -18.08
N PHE A 35 6.76 0.64 -17.01
CA PHE A 35 5.42 1.24 -16.97
C PHE A 35 5.48 2.75 -16.75
N LYS A 36 6.02 3.48 -17.75
CA LYS A 36 6.08 4.95 -17.76
C LYS A 36 4.82 5.55 -18.36
N ILE A 37 3.67 5.28 -17.74
CA ILE A 37 2.35 5.63 -18.28
C ILE A 37 1.61 6.45 -17.23
N GLY A 38 1.10 7.62 -17.63
CA GLY A 38 0.33 8.51 -16.75
C GLY A 38 1.15 9.15 -15.64
N TRP A 39 0.44 9.75 -14.69
CA TRP A 39 0.97 10.47 -13.53
C TRP A 39 0.38 9.93 -12.22
N GLU A 40 -0.64 9.10 -12.32
CA GLU A 40 -1.36 8.49 -11.23
C GLU A 40 -0.55 7.35 -10.62
N LYS A 41 -0.08 7.57 -9.40
CA LYS A 41 0.50 6.52 -8.55
C LYS A 41 -0.59 5.70 -7.88
N GLN A 42 -0.22 4.53 -7.37
CA GLN A 42 -1.10 3.76 -6.49
C GLN A 42 -1.63 4.64 -5.34
N PRO A 43 -2.95 4.66 -5.08
CA PRO A 43 -3.50 5.45 -4.00
C PRO A 43 -2.89 5.06 -2.65
N ALA A 44 -2.67 6.04 -1.77
CA ALA A 44 -2.13 5.79 -0.43
C ALA A 44 -2.98 4.79 0.38
N SER A 45 -4.29 4.71 0.10
CA SER A 45 -5.19 3.71 0.70
C SER A 45 -4.86 2.28 0.27
N ILE A 46 -4.42 2.05 -0.97
CA ILE A 46 -3.96 0.74 -1.45
C ILE A 46 -2.62 0.38 -0.81
N VAL A 47 -1.69 1.33 -0.72
CA VAL A 47 -0.40 1.13 -0.03
C VAL A 47 -0.61 0.74 1.43
N ARG A 48 -1.44 1.50 2.16
CA ARG A 48 -1.83 1.18 3.53
C ARG A 48 -2.46 -0.21 3.62
N ALA A 49 -3.42 -0.53 2.76
CA ALA A 49 -4.09 -1.83 2.77
C ALA A 49 -3.14 -2.99 2.48
N LEU A 50 -2.17 -2.83 1.58
CA LEU A 50 -1.09 -3.81 1.38
C LEU A 50 -0.28 -4.00 2.67
N GLY A 51 0.07 -2.92 3.38
CA GLY A 51 0.68 -2.99 4.70
C GLY A 51 -0.15 -3.83 5.70
N ILE A 52 -1.48 -3.60 5.76
CA ILE A 52 -2.40 -4.37 6.61
C ILE A 52 -2.35 -5.86 6.26
N VAL A 53 -2.43 -6.20 4.97
CA VAL A 53 -2.40 -7.60 4.51
C VAL A 53 -1.07 -8.27 4.87
N LYS A 54 0.07 -7.60 4.65
CA LYS A 54 1.39 -8.16 4.97
C LYS A 54 1.60 -8.34 6.47
N ARG A 55 1.11 -7.42 7.30
CA ARG A 55 1.13 -7.57 8.75
C ARG A 55 0.31 -8.78 9.19
N ALA A 56 -0.95 -8.87 8.76
CA ALA A 56 -1.83 -9.97 9.12
C ALA A 56 -1.27 -11.33 8.67
N ALA A 57 -0.73 -11.40 7.45
CA ALA A 57 -0.11 -12.62 6.94
C ALA A 57 1.12 -13.05 7.76
N ALA A 58 1.95 -12.10 8.20
CA ALA A 58 3.10 -12.40 9.05
C ALA A 58 2.67 -12.93 10.43
N GLU A 59 1.68 -12.27 11.06
CA GLU A 59 1.10 -12.70 12.35
C GLU A 59 0.56 -14.13 12.26
N VAL A 60 -0.24 -14.44 11.24
CA VAL A 60 -0.82 -15.78 11.02
C VAL A 60 0.27 -16.83 10.70
N ASN A 61 1.25 -16.50 9.86
CA ASN A 61 2.33 -17.45 9.56
C ASN A 61 3.23 -17.74 10.77
N MET A 62 3.42 -16.78 11.69
CA MET A 62 4.07 -17.02 12.99
C MET A 62 3.22 -17.94 13.88
N GLU A 63 1.91 -17.69 13.99
CA GLU A 63 0.98 -18.53 14.77
C GLU A 63 0.97 -19.98 14.25
N MET A 64 1.00 -20.16 12.93
CA MET A 64 1.08 -21.46 12.26
C MET A 64 2.50 -22.08 12.30
N LYS A 65 3.47 -21.45 12.96
CA LYS A 65 4.88 -21.89 13.08
C LYS A 65 5.58 -22.09 11.72
N ARG A 66 5.14 -21.35 10.69
CA ARG A 66 5.74 -21.36 9.34
C ARG A 66 6.77 -20.26 9.15
N LEU A 67 6.69 -19.21 9.96
CA LEU A 67 7.60 -18.07 9.96
C LEU A 67 8.32 -17.97 11.30
N ASP A 68 9.64 -17.82 11.27
CA ASP A 68 10.45 -17.60 12.47
C ASP A 68 9.96 -16.34 13.22
N PRO A 69 9.73 -16.39 14.55
CA PRO A 69 9.20 -15.25 15.29
C PRO A 69 10.05 -13.98 15.25
N ALA A 70 11.38 -14.08 15.17
CA ALA A 70 12.24 -12.90 15.10
C ALA A 70 12.12 -12.21 13.72
N ILE A 71 12.09 -13.00 12.64
CA ILE A 71 11.82 -12.49 11.29
C ILE A 71 10.41 -11.90 11.21
N GLY A 72 9.41 -12.64 11.69
CA GLY A 72 8.02 -12.23 11.62
C GLY A 72 7.73 -10.95 12.41
N LYS A 73 8.34 -10.77 13.59
CA LYS A 73 8.23 -9.52 14.35
C LYS A 73 8.77 -8.32 13.57
N ALA A 74 9.95 -8.45 12.95
CA ALA A 74 10.52 -7.38 12.13
C ALA A 74 9.63 -7.05 10.91
N ILE A 75 9.00 -8.06 10.29
CA ILE A 75 8.03 -7.85 9.20
C ILE A 75 6.79 -7.10 9.72
N VAL A 76 6.26 -7.48 10.88
CA VAL A 76 5.10 -6.81 11.51
C VAL A 76 5.40 -5.34 11.77
N ASP A 77 6.57 -5.04 12.37
CA ASP A 77 6.98 -3.67 12.69
C ASP A 77 7.19 -2.83 11.42
N ALA A 78 7.85 -3.39 10.40
CA ALA A 78 8.03 -2.71 9.11
C ALA A 78 6.70 -2.52 8.34
N ALA A 79 5.81 -3.51 8.35
CA ALA A 79 4.48 -3.40 7.78
C ALA A 79 3.64 -2.34 8.50
N GLN A 80 3.80 -2.19 9.82
CA GLN A 80 3.15 -1.12 10.58
C GLN A 80 3.58 0.27 10.10
N GLU A 81 4.84 0.49 9.76
CA GLU A 81 5.29 1.76 9.19
C GLU A 81 4.64 2.06 7.83
N VAL A 82 4.35 1.04 7.02
CA VAL A 82 3.55 1.17 5.79
C VAL A 82 2.11 1.55 6.11
N ILE A 83 1.49 0.88 7.10
CA ILE A 83 0.11 1.15 7.54
C ILE A 83 -0.04 2.60 8.03
N ASP A 84 0.96 3.09 8.77
CA ASP A 84 1.02 4.44 9.31
C ASP A 84 1.32 5.51 8.23
N GLY A 85 1.62 5.10 7.00
CA GLY A 85 1.95 6.00 5.89
C GLY A 85 3.36 6.61 5.96
N LYS A 86 4.23 6.14 6.86
CA LYS A 86 5.61 6.64 7.01
C LYS A 86 6.49 6.32 5.81
N LEU A 87 6.14 5.28 5.06
CA LEU A 87 6.93 4.77 3.94
C LEU A 87 6.31 5.07 2.56
N ASN A 88 5.37 6.01 2.45
CA ASN A 88 4.64 6.29 1.19
C ASN A 88 5.58 6.65 0.02
N ASP A 89 6.70 7.32 0.27
CA ASP A 89 7.68 7.70 -0.76
C ASP A 89 8.44 6.50 -1.36
N HIS A 90 8.28 5.32 -0.78
CA HIS A 90 8.87 4.07 -1.26
C HIS A 90 7.91 3.24 -2.14
N PHE A 91 6.76 3.80 -2.52
CA PHE A 91 5.78 3.18 -3.43
C PHE A 91 5.62 4.02 -4.70
N PRO A 92 6.59 3.99 -5.63
CA PRO A 92 6.64 4.91 -6.75
C PRO A 92 5.80 4.46 -7.96
N LEU A 93 5.24 3.25 -7.93
CA LEU A 93 4.58 2.63 -9.09
C LEU A 93 3.26 3.30 -9.46
N VAL A 94 3.02 3.36 -10.77
CA VAL A 94 1.79 3.90 -11.36
C VAL A 94 0.62 2.91 -11.24
N VAL A 95 -0.59 3.44 -11.35
CA VAL A 95 -1.82 2.62 -11.49
C VAL A 95 -1.75 1.74 -12.74
N TRP A 96 -1.19 2.27 -13.82
CA TRP A 96 -1.12 1.67 -15.16
C TRP A 96 0.00 0.63 -15.28
N GLN A 97 -0.13 -0.46 -14.51
CA GLN A 97 0.80 -1.60 -14.46
C GLN A 97 0.10 -2.91 -14.89
N THR A 98 0.68 -4.07 -14.57
CA THR A 98 -0.01 -5.36 -14.77
C THR A 98 -1.38 -5.42 -14.08
N GLY A 99 -2.38 -5.96 -14.76
CA GLY A 99 -3.78 -5.96 -14.31
C GLY A 99 -4.05 -6.78 -13.04
N SER A 100 -3.16 -7.71 -12.69
CA SER A 100 -3.22 -8.48 -11.44
C SER A 100 -2.73 -7.71 -10.21
N GLY A 101 -2.10 -6.55 -10.39
CA GLY A 101 -1.49 -5.80 -9.28
C GLY A 101 -0.18 -6.38 -8.75
N THR A 102 0.42 -7.36 -9.46
CA THR A 102 1.64 -8.06 -9.03
C THR A 102 2.80 -7.10 -8.71
N GLN A 103 2.98 -6.04 -9.47
CA GLN A 103 4.09 -5.11 -9.25
C GLN A 103 3.93 -4.32 -7.94
N SER A 104 2.72 -3.91 -7.58
CA SER A 104 2.46 -3.26 -6.28
C SER A 104 2.54 -4.24 -5.11
N ASN A 105 2.12 -5.50 -5.29
CA ASN A 105 2.35 -6.55 -4.30
C ASN A 105 3.86 -6.74 -4.03
N MET A 106 4.65 -6.85 -5.10
CA MET A 106 6.11 -6.98 -4.99
C MET A 106 6.76 -5.73 -4.43
N ASN A 107 6.29 -4.53 -4.77
CA ASN A 107 6.76 -3.29 -4.15
C ASN A 107 6.55 -3.32 -2.62
N ALA A 108 5.39 -3.76 -2.14
CA ALA A 108 5.14 -3.91 -0.70
C ALA A 108 6.07 -4.96 -0.08
N ASN A 109 6.23 -6.10 -0.73
CA ASN A 109 7.15 -7.16 -0.28
C ASN A 109 8.58 -6.65 -0.14
N GLU A 110 9.11 -5.95 -1.15
CA GLU A 110 10.48 -5.45 -1.18
C GLU A 110 10.70 -4.34 -0.14
N VAL A 111 9.78 -3.37 -0.03
CA VAL A 111 9.87 -2.29 0.97
C VAL A 111 9.88 -2.84 2.38
N ILE A 112 8.93 -3.71 2.71
CA ILE A 112 8.83 -4.32 4.04
C ILE A 112 10.05 -5.19 4.33
N SER A 113 10.51 -5.96 3.34
CA SER A 113 11.70 -6.80 3.47
C SER A 113 12.95 -5.98 3.77
N ASN A 114 13.24 -4.94 2.98
CA ASN A 114 14.43 -4.12 3.18
C ASN A 114 14.36 -3.31 4.48
N ARG A 115 13.17 -2.81 4.86
CA ARG A 115 13.00 -2.13 6.14
C ARG A 115 13.20 -3.08 7.32
N ALA A 116 12.67 -4.31 7.25
CA ALA A 116 12.88 -5.31 8.28
C ALA A 116 14.35 -5.78 8.37
N ILE A 117 15.05 -5.89 7.23
CA ILE A 117 16.50 -6.15 7.20
C ILE A 117 17.26 -5.05 7.94
N GLU A 118 16.95 -3.78 7.67
CA GLU A 118 17.59 -2.64 8.34
C GLU A 118 17.32 -2.65 9.85
N MET A 119 16.08 -2.91 10.27
CA MET A 119 15.72 -3.05 11.70
C MET A 119 16.51 -4.16 12.41
N LEU A 120 16.90 -5.21 11.68
CA LEU A 120 17.71 -6.33 12.17
C LEU A 120 19.22 -6.10 12.02
N GLY A 121 19.65 -4.92 11.57
CA GLY A 121 21.06 -4.59 11.36
C GLY A 121 21.71 -5.32 10.18
N GLY A 122 20.90 -5.84 9.25
CA GLY A 122 21.38 -6.51 8.05
C GLY A 122 21.71 -5.54 6.90
N VAL A 123 22.05 -6.11 5.74
CA VAL A 123 22.40 -5.35 4.54
C VAL A 123 21.21 -5.33 3.59
N MET A 124 20.60 -4.16 3.36
CA MET A 124 19.52 -4.01 2.37
C MET A 124 19.93 -4.60 1.01
N GLY A 125 18.97 -5.13 0.27
CA GLY A 125 19.15 -5.79 -1.03
C GLY A 125 19.77 -7.18 -1.01
N SER A 126 20.36 -7.60 0.12
CA SER A 126 20.84 -8.97 0.31
C SER A 126 19.72 -10.00 0.39
N LYS A 127 18.49 -9.56 0.67
CA LYS A 127 17.31 -10.40 0.97
C LYS A 127 17.52 -11.33 2.18
N LYS A 128 18.44 -10.94 3.08
CA LYS A 128 18.77 -11.65 4.32
C LYS A 128 18.80 -10.68 5.50
N PRO A 129 18.25 -11.06 6.65
CA PRO A 129 17.57 -12.34 6.94
C PRO A 129 16.12 -12.40 6.41
N VAL A 130 15.56 -11.29 5.92
CA VAL A 130 14.17 -11.22 5.44
C VAL A 130 14.15 -11.27 3.91
N HIS A 131 13.47 -12.26 3.33
CA HIS A 131 13.33 -12.40 1.89
C HIS A 131 11.93 -11.92 1.44
N PRO A 132 11.81 -11.09 0.39
CA PRO A 132 10.54 -10.49 0.00
C PRO A 132 9.51 -11.54 -0.45
N ASN A 133 9.94 -12.60 -1.13
CA ASN A 133 9.03 -13.67 -1.55
C ASN A 133 8.81 -14.71 -0.43
N ASP A 134 9.90 -15.37 -0.01
CA ASP A 134 9.85 -16.49 0.92
C ASP A 134 9.33 -16.13 2.32
N HIS A 135 9.52 -14.90 2.81
CA HIS A 135 9.04 -14.47 4.13
C HIS A 135 7.86 -13.51 4.04
N VAL A 136 8.00 -12.36 3.37
CA VAL A 136 6.93 -11.33 3.34
C VAL A 136 5.72 -11.76 2.52
N ASN A 137 5.96 -12.50 1.42
CA ASN A 137 4.91 -13.07 0.56
C ASN A 137 4.56 -14.53 0.91
N MET A 138 4.98 -15.02 2.08
CA MET A 138 4.69 -16.39 2.51
C MET A 138 3.17 -16.63 2.55
N SER A 139 2.74 -17.75 1.96
CA SER A 139 1.33 -18.18 1.89
C SER A 139 0.41 -17.27 1.07
N GLN A 140 0.96 -16.46 0.18
CA GLN A 140 0.21 -15.46 -0.60
C GLN A 140 0.52 -15.55 -2.10
N SER A 141 -0.42 -15.08 -2.91
CA SER A 141 -0.24 -14.82 -4.34
C SER A 141 -0.63 -13.37 -4.65
N SER A 142 -0.03 -12.71 -5.65
CA SER A 142 -0.54 -11.40 -6.05
C SER A 142 -2.03 -11.42 -6.42
N ASN A 143 -2.50 -12.56 -6.92
CA ASN A 143 -3.86 -12.76 -7.40
C ASN A 143 -4.89 -12.85 -6.27
N ASP A 144 -4.47 -13.16 -5.03
CA ASP A 144 -5.33 -13.07 -3.84
C ASP A 144 -5.06 -11.81 -3.02
N THR A 145 -3.81 -11.35 -3.00
CA THR A 145 -3.34 -10.28 -2.13
C THR A 145 -3.80 -8.91 -2.61
N TYR A 146 -3.65 -8.62 -3.90
CA TYR A 146 -4.05 -7.31 -4.42
C TYR A 146 -5.58 -7.10 -4.39
N PRO A 147 -6.42 -8.09 -4.77
CA PRO A 147 -7.87 -7.97 -4.58
C PRO A 147 -8.27 -7.82 -3.11
N THR A 148 -7.58 -8.51 -2.18
CA THR A 148 -7.79 -8.32 -0.73
C THR A 148 -7.49 -6.88 -0.32
N ALA A 149 -6.33 -6.33 -0.72
CA ALA A 149 -5.97 -4.95 -0.44
C ALA A 149 -6.96 -3.94 -1.06
N MET A 150 -7.49 -4.23 -2.26
CA MET A 150 -8.51 -3.42 -2.90
C MET A 150 -9.79 -3.36 -2.06
N HIS A 151 -10.27 -4.51 -1.56
CA HIS A 151 -11.47 -4.56 -0.71
C HIS A 151 -11.26 -3.86 0.64
N VAL A 152 -10.10 -4.08 1.29
CA VAL A 152 -9.75 -3.40 2.55
C VAL A 152 -9.70 -1.89 2.35
N ALA A 153 -9.02 -1.40 1.31
CA ALA A 153 -8.95 0.02 1.00
C ALA A 153 -10.33 0.63 0.75
N CYS A 154 -11.16 0.00 -0.09
CA CYS A 154 -12.52 0.47 -0.36
C CYS A 154 -13.36 0.55 0.91
N ALA A 155 -13.33 -0.51 1.74
CA ALA A 155 -14.08 -0.55 2.98
C ALA A 155 -13.62 0.55 3.97
N GLU A 156 -12.31 0.71 4.18
CA GLU A 156 -11.77 1.78 5.04
C GLU A 156 -12.18 3.17 4.54
N ARG A 157 -12.08 3.43 3.22
CA ARG A 157 -12.45 4.74 2.65
C ARG A 157 -13.94 5.02 2.74
N VAL A 158 -14.80 4.02 2.53
CA VAL A 158 -16.25 4.18 2.65
C VAL A 158 -16.63 4.44 4.11
N ALA A 159 -16.14 3.60 5.03
CA ALA A 159 -16.49 3.66 6.45
C ALA A 159 -15.97 4.94 7.13
N HIS A 160 -14.74 5.34 6.84
CA HIS A 160 -14.07 6.42 7.58
C HIS A 160 -14.11 7.78 6.89
N HIS A 161 -14.52 7.86 5.61
CA HIS A 161 -14.60 9.14 4.90
C HIS A 161 -15.96 9.39 4.25
N LEU A 162 -16.45 8.46 3.42
CA LEU A 162 -17.68 8.70 2.66
C LEU A 162 -18.91 8.79 3.58
N ILE A 163 -19.12 7.81 4.44
CA ILE A 163 -20.28 7.78 5.35
C ILE A 163 -20.28 9.00 6.29
N PRO A 164 -19.16 9.35 6.96
CA PRO A 164 -19.09 10.58 7.75
C PRO A 164 -19.38 11.86 6.96
N ALA A 165 -18.89 11.97 5.73
CA ALA A 165 -19.16 13.14 4.88
C ALA A 165 -20.64 13.25 4.50
N LEU A 166 -21.30 12.13 4.21
CA LEU A 166 -22.74 12.09 3.95
C LEU A 166 -23.56 12.45 5.20
N HIS A 167 -23.17 11.97 6.39
CA HIS A 167 -23.81 12.39 7.64
C HIS A 167 -23.63 13.88 7.91
N HIS A 168 -22.45 14.44 7.61
CA HIS A 168 -22.20 15.87 7.74
C HIS A 168 -23.12 16.69 6.82
N LEU A 169 -23.20 16.32 5.54
CA LEU A 169 -24.10 16.95 4.57
C LEU A 169 -25.57 16.83 4.99
N HIS A 170 -26.00 15.63 5.38
CA HIS A 170 -27.36 15.36 5.83
C HIS A 170 -27.75 16.27 7.00
N LYS A 171 -26.90 16.36 8.04
CA LYS A 171 -27.15 17.22 9.20
C LYS A 171 -27.29 18.69 8.81
N ALA A 172 -26.46 19.17 7.88
CA ALA A 172 -26.53 20.55 7.40
C ALA A 172 -27.82 20.84 6.60
N LEU A 173 -28.19 19.93 5.70
CA LEU A 173 -29.44 20.02 4.92
C LEU A 173 -30.68 19.98 5.82
N ASP A 174 -30.71 19.06 6.77
CA ASP A 174 -31.79 18.88 7.73
C ASP A 174 -31.95 20.12 8.65
N ALA A 175 -30.84 20.71 9.11
CA ALA A 175 -30.88 21.98 9.83
C ALA A 175 -31.46 23.14 8.99
N LYS A 176 -31.13 23.21 7.70
CA LYS A 176 -31.68 24.22 6.78
C LYS A 176 -33.14 23.96 6.44
N ALA A 177 -33.53 22.70 6.26
CA ALA A 177 -34.93 22.32 6.05
C ALA A 177 -35.80 22.79 7.22
N ARG A 178 -35.37 22.56 8.47
CA ARG A 178 -36.05 23.09 9.66
C ARG A 178 -36.09 24.62 9.69
N ALA A 179 -34.98 25.29 9.39
CA ALA A 179 -34.92 26.75 9.38
C ALA A 179 -35.87 27.37 8.34
N PHE A 180 -36.05 26.71 7.19
CA PHE A 180 -36.89 27.19 6.08
C PHE A 180 -38.32 26.67 6.12
N ASN A 181 -38.72 25.94 7.16
CA ASN A 181 -40.05 25.31 7.24
C ASN A 181 -41.22 26.30 7.16
N HIS A 182 -40.99 27.57 7.51
CA HIS A 182 -42.01 28.62 7.44
C HIS A 182 -42.10 29.31 6.06
N ILE A 183 -41.18 29.02 5.13
CA ILE A 183 -41.11 29.68 3.82
C ILE A 183 -41.95 28.90 2.81
N ILE A 184 -43.10 29.45 2.44
CA ILE A 184 -43.92 28.93 1.34
C ILE A 184 -43.28 29.35 0.02
N LYS A 185 -43.09 28.40 -0.89
CA LYS A 185 -42.55 28.64 -2.24
C LYS A 185 -43.46 28.07 -3.31
N ILE A 186 -43.47 28.68 -4.49
CA ILE A 186 -44.11 28.07 -5.64
C ILE A 186 -43.34 26.81 -6.05
N GLY A 187 -44.04 25.68 -6.11
CA GLY A 187 -43.50 24.46 -6.69
C GLY A 187 -43.24 24.69 -8.17
N ARG A 188 -42.19 24.03 -8.70
CA ARG A 188 -41.97 24.00 -10.14
C ARG A 188 -41.95 22.56 -10.61
N THR A 189 -42.83 22.24 -11.55
CA THR A 189 -42.83 20.96 -12.27
C THR A 189 -42.64 21.31 -13.75
N HIS A 190 -41.72 20.61 -14.44
CA HIS A 190 -41.30 21.00 -15.80
C HIS A 190 -40.79 22.45 -15.92
N THR A 191 -40.27 23.02 -14.83
CA THR A 191 -39.82 24.42 -14.71
C THR A 191 -40.93 25.49 -14.80
N GLN A 192 -42.19 25.08 -14.96
CA GLN A 192 -43.37 25.95 -14.95
C GLN A 192 -43.79 26.31 -13.52
#